data_AF-A0A7K0YDG6-F1
#
_entry.id   AF-A0A7K0YDG6-F1
#
_cell.length_a   1.000
_cell.length_b   1.000
_cell.length_c   1.000
_cell.angle_alpha   90.00
_cell.angle_beta   90.00
_cell.angle_gamma   90.00
#
_symmetry.space_group_name_H-M   'P 1'
#
loop_
_entity.id
_entity.type
_entity.pdbx_description
1 polymer ?
#
loop_
_entity_poly.entity_id
_entity_poly.type
_entity_poly.pdbx_seq_one_letter_code
_entity_poly.pdbx_strand_id
1 'polypeptide(L)' 'MGIIETRLIELGHPLPEVAKPVAAYIPSVVTGNLVFTSGQLPFVAGALPAAGKVG' A
#
# COMPACT_ATOMS: atom_id res chain seq x y z
N MET A 1 -16.51 10.03 -3.15
CA MET A 1 -16.23 8.76 -2.45
C MET A 1 -16.79 7.60 -3.26
N GLY A 2 -15.95 6.64 -3.64
CA GLY A 2 -16.42 5.41 -4.27
C GLY A 2 -16.99 4.42 -3.25
N ILE A 3 -17.83 3.46 -3.68
CA ILE A 3 -18.43 2.46 -2.78
C ILE A 3 -17.38 1.64 -1.99
N ILE A 4 -16.22 1.39 -2.61
CA ILE A 4 -15.11 0.63 -1.99
C ILE A 4 -14.45 1.48 -0.89
N GLU A 5 -14.20 2.75 -1.19
CA GLU A 5 -13.59 3.71 -0.27
C GLU A 5 -14.46 3.93 0.97
N THR A 6 -15.77 4.09 0.79
CA THR A 6 -16.72 4.22 1.90
C THR A 6 -16.68 3.00 2.82
N ARG A 7 -16.71 1.78 2.26
CA ARG A 7 -16.67 0.54 3.06
C ARG A 7 -15.37 0.39 3.85
N LEU A 8 -14.23 0.76 3.25
CA LEU A 8 -12.94 0.76 3.93
C LEU A 8 -12.93 1.72 5.13
N ILE A 9 -13.52 2.91 4.98
CA ILE A 9 -13.66 3.88 6.06
C ILE A 9 -14.58 3.37 7.18
N GLU A 10 -15.73 2.78 6.84
CA GLU A 10 -16.67 2.18 7.82
C GLU A 10 -16.02 1.07 8.66
N LEU A 11 -15.08 0.32 8.08
CA LEU A 11 -14.30 -0.69 8.78
C LEU A 11 -13.13 -0.13 9.60
N GLY A 12 -12.90 1.19 9.58
CA GLY A 12 -11.80 1.83 10.30
C GLY A 12 -10.44 1.76 9.58
N HIS A 13 -10.45 1.49 8.27
CA HIS A 13 -9.24 1.33 7.45
C HIS A 13 -9.25 2.27 6.24
N PRO A 14 -9.17 3.60 6.44
CA PRO A 14 -9.07 4.53 5.31
C PRO A 14 -7.82 4.21 4.47
N LEU A 15 -7.94 4.36 3.14
CA LEU A 15 -6.84 4.05 2.24
C LEU A 15 -5.67 5.01 2.51
N PRO A 16 -4.45 4.51 2.78
CA PRO A 16 -3.30 5.36 3.04
C PRO A 16 -2.74 5.98 1.75
N GLU A 17 -1.86 6.96 1.90
CA GLU A 17 -1.01 7.39 0.80
C GLU A 17 -0.11 6.24 0.32
N VAL A 18 0.17 6.22 -0.98
CA VAL A 18 1.03 5.19 -1.58
C VAL A 18 2.44 5.30 -0.99
N ALA A 19 2.96 4.18 -0.50
CA ALA A 19 4.32 4.13 0.04
C ALA A 19 5.36 4.49 -1.03
N LYS A 20 6.39 5.24 -0.64
CA LYS A 20 7.53 5.53 -1.51
C LYS A 20 8.30 4.24 -1.80
N PRO A 21 8.77 4.01 -3.04
CA PRO A 21 9.65 2.89 -3.34
C PRO A 21 10.92 2.92 -2.47
N VAL A 22 11.32 1.76 -1.96
CA VAL A 22 12.49 1.62 -1.07
C VAL A 22 13.80 1.47 -1.86
N ALA A 23 13.72 1.19 -3.16
CA ALA A 23 14.86 1.08 -4.07
C ALA A 23 14.47 1.51 -5.50
N ALA A 24 15.30 1.17 -6.49
CA ALA A 24 15.09 1.52 -7.90
C ALA A 24 14.00 0.66 -8.58
N TYR A 25 12.76 0.75 -8.10
CA TYR A 25 11.58 0.14 -8.69
C TYR A 25 10.36 1.08 -8.55
N ILE A 26 9.28 0.79 -9.29
CA ILE A 26 8.03 1.57 -9.26
C ILE A 26 6.90 0.85 -8.50
N PRO A 27 5.90 1.56 -7.96
CA PRO A 27 4.86 0.95 -7.12
C PRO A 27 4.05 -0.14 -7.83
N SER A 28 3.80 0.02 -9.12
CA SER A 28 3.09 -0.95 -9.94
C SER A 28 3.41 -0.81 -11.43
N VAL A 29 3.27 -1.89 -12.20
CA VAL A 29 3.33 -1.90 -13.66
C VAL A 29 2.07 -2.53 -14.25
N VAL A 30 1.72 -2.12 -15.47
CA VAL A 30 0.61 -2.69 -16.25
C VAL A 30 1.16 -3.50 -17.42
N THR A 31 0.64 -4.70 -17.63
CA THR A 31 0.87 -5.48 -18.85
C THR A 31 -0.44 -6.10 -19.32
N GLY A 32 -0.89 -5.69 -20.51
CA GLY A 32 -2.23 -6.03 -21.02
C GLY A 32 -3.32 -5.55 -20.08
N ASN A 33 -4.09 -6.49 -19.54
CA ASN A 33 -5.17 -6.26 -18.57
C ASN A 33 -4.78 -6.59 -17.12
N LEU A 34 -3.49 -6.81 -16.84
CA LEU A 34 -2.98 -7.15 -15.52
C LEU A 34 -2.21 -5.98 -14.90
N VAL A 35 -2.44 -5.74 -13.61
CA VAL A 35 -1.68 -4.79 -12.78
C VAL A 35 -0.84 -5.58 -11.79
N PHE A 36 0.48 -5.41 -11.84
CA PHE A 36 1.42 -6.03 -10.92
C PHE A 36 1.88 -4.99 -9.91
N THR A 37 1.62 -5.22 -8.63
CA THR A 37 2.07 -4.36 -7.54
C THR A 37 3.41 -4.85 -7.00
N SER A 38 4.25 -3.90 -6.60
CA SER A 38 5.43 -4.21 -5.78
C SER A 38 5.00 -4.65 -4.38
N GLY A 39 5.92 -5.28 -3.62
CA GLY A 39 5.68 -5.64 -2.22
C GLY A 39 5.23 -4.43 -1.40
N GLN A 40 4.17 -4.61 -0.61
CA GLN A 40 3.62 -3.56 0.26
C GLN A 40 3.96 -3.90 1.72
N LEU A 41 4.44 -2.91 2.46
CA LEU A 41 4.71 -3.02 3.90
C LEU A 41 3.54 -2.39 4.70
N PRO A 42 3.32 -2.82 5.96
CA PRO A 42 2.22 -2.32 6.79
C PRO A 42 2.52 -0.93 7.37
N PHE A 43 2.87 0.05 6.53
CA PHE A 43 3.11 1.41 7.00
C PHE A 43 1.85 2.03 7.61
N VAL A 44 2.00 2.63 8.78
CA VAL A 44 0.96 3.43 9.45
C VAL A 44 1.53 4.82 9.67
N ALA A 45 0.88 5.83 9.09
CA ALA A 45 1.35 7.23 9.12
C ALA A 45 2.84 7.38 8.71
N GLY A 46 3.27 6.62 7.69
CA GLY A 46 4.64 6.66 7.17
C GLY A 46 5.69 5.90 7.99
N ALA A 47 5.31 5.27 9.10
CA ALA A 47 6.21 4.47 9.94
C ALA A 47 5.89 2.98 9.84
N LEU A 48 6.92 2.13 9.90
CA LEU A 48 6.75 0.67 9.96
C LEU A 48 6.47 0.30 11.43
N PRO A 49 5.26 -0.17 11.79
CA PRO A 49 4.84 -0.35 13.18
C PRO A 49 5.51 -1.54 13.86
N ALA A 50 5.96 -2.53 13.08
CA ALA A 50 6.66 -3.69 13.58
C ALA A 50 7.76 -4.09 12.59
N ALA A 51 8.97 -4.26 13.13
CA ALA A 51 10.15 -4.73 12.41
C ALA A 51 10.57 -6.09 12.97
N GLY A 52 10.99 -6.99 12.09
CA GLY A 52 11.49 -8.31 12.48
C GLY A 52 12.95 -8.25 12.96
N LYS A 53 13.53 -9.42 13.26
CA LYS A 53 14.96 -9.53 13.62
C LYS A 53 15.92 -8.98 12.55
N VAL A 54 15.46 -8.91 11.30
CA VAL A 54 16.25 -8.51 10.14
C VAL A 54 15.79 -7.19 9.53
N GLY A 55 14.91 -6.46 10.23
CA GLY A 55 14.17 -5.33 9.66
C GLY A 55 12.79 -5.77 9.17
#